data_AF-A0A842UWF7-F1
#
_entry.id   AF-A0A842UWF7-F1
#
_cell.length_a   1.000
_cell.length_b   1.000
_cell.length_c   1.000
_cell.angle_alpha   90.00
_cell.angle_beta   90.00
_cell.angle_gamma   90.00
#
_symmetry.space_group_name_H-M   'P 1'
#
loop_
_entity.id
_entity.type
_entity.pdbx_description
1 polymer ?
#
loop_
_entity_poly.entity_id
_entity_poly.type
_entity_poly.pdbx_seq_one_letter_code
_entity_poly.pdbx_strand_id
1 'polypeptide(L)'
;MVNLIIEIYKNLGMFLGLTFHNEVLWIVFPLLISTVIMLFYFEKYRDEDPGWNTYVANSLVLFFVAIILLRFIYRINNSGIVNYGLYPVRTVFSFIILIISIMLLFFNFQHFLPEKIARAVSSPLTVNLVAYIAIIYVFSDSENTFSVFSALLLIFILLIVILNLIKIPLEEMFINLKKSKEKEEVDKILKEKKRIEKAKKELKKEGKKKMNYIKKQEKKIKNNHLKKASEKEKQTKKLKKAIKKK
;
A
#
# COMPACT_ATOMS: atom_id res chain seq x y z
N MET A 1 35.62 31.02 10.83
CA MET A 1 34.37 30.30 11.17
C MET A 1 33.11 31.05 10.76
N VAL A 2 32.95 32.33 11.13
CA VAL A 2 31.74 33.13 10.75
C VAL A 2 31.50 33.15 9.23
N ASN A 3 32.54 33.36 8.41
CA ASN A 3 32.41 33.36 6.95
C ASN A 3 31.90 32.02 6.39
N LEU A 4 32.35 30.90 6.95
CA LEU A 4 31.93 29.57 6.50
C LEU A 4 30.43 29.32 6.72
N ILE A 5 29.89 29.74 7.88
CA ILE A 5 28.46 29.60 8.19
C ILE A 5 27.62 30.44 7.22
N ILE A 6 28.06 31.66 6.94
CA ILE A 6 27.37 32.56 5.98
C ILE A 6 27.38 31.95 4.58
N GLU A 7 28.51 31.40 4.12
CA GLU A 7 28.58 30.70 2.83
C GLU A 7 27.67 29.48 2.76
N ILE A 8 27.64 28.65 3.82
CA ILE A 8 26.74 27.50 3.90
C ILE A 8 25.28 27.98 3.76
N TYR A 9 24.89 29.02 4.49
CA TYR A 9 23.53 29.56 4.41
C TYR A 9 23.19 30.11 3.01
N LYS A 10 24.12 30.82 2.37
CA LYS A 10 23.96 31.29 0.99
C LYS A 10 23.78 30.13 0.02
N ASN A 11 24.62 29.10 0.13
CA ASN A 11 24.53 27.90 -0.70
C ASN A 11 23.21 27.14 -0.48
N LEU A 12 22.74 27.03 0.77
CA LEU A 12 21.43 26.45 1.09
C LEU A 12 20.30 27.21 0.39
N GLY A 13 20.27 28.54 0.51
CA GLY A 13 19.27 29.38 -0.15
C GLY A 13 19.30 29.25 -1.68
N MET A 14 20.50 29.23 -2.26
CA MET A 14 20.69 29.03 -3.69
C MET A 14 20.19 27.65 -4.15
N PHE A 15 20.53 26.57 -3.45
CA PHE A 15 20.06 25.23 -3.81
C PHE A 15 18.54 25.08 -3.68
N LEU A 16 17.94 25.65 -2.63
CA LEU A 16 16.50 25.66 -2.47
C LEU A 16 15.81 26.48 -3.57
N GLY A 17 16.38 27.61 -3.97
CA GLY A 17 15.89 28.40 -5.11
C GLY A 17 15.98 27.66 -6.43
N LEU A 18 17.10 26.97 -6.67
CA LEU A 18 17.36 26.18 -7.89
C LEU A 18 16.33 25.07 -8.10
N THR A 19 15.80 24.48 -7.03
CA THR A 19 14.75 23.45 -7.11
C THR A 19 13.47 23.94 -7.81
N PHE A 20 13.21 25.25 -7.77
CA PHE A 20 12.06 25.86 -8.44
C PHE A 20 12.35 26.36 -9.85
N HIS A 21 13.58 26.18 -10.36
CA HIS A 21 13.88 26.47 -11.76
C HIS A 21 13.19 25.45 -12.67
N ASN A 22 12.56 25.91 -13.75
CA ASN A 22 11.75 25.08 -14.64
C ASN A 22 12.48 23.80 -15.10
N GLU A 23 13.73 23.90 -15.53
CA GLU A 23 14.51 22.75 -16.02
C GLU A 23 14.75 21.68 -14.94
N VAL A 24 15.04 22.12 -13.72
CA VAL A 24 15.25 21.24 -12.55
C VAL A 24 13.93 20.63 -12.10
N LEU A 25 12.88 21.45 -12.05
CA LEU A 25 11.55 21.05 -11.61
C LEU A 25 10.97 19.91 -12.46
N TRP A 26 11.21 19.92 -13.77
CA TRP A 26 10.79 18.82 -14.66
C TRP A 26 11.44 17.48 -14.33
N ILE A 27 12.62 17.47 -13.71
CA ILE A 27 13.33 16.26 -13.32
C ILE A 27 13.00 15.88 -11.88
N VAL A 28 12.97 16.86 -10.97
CA VAL A 28 12.73 16.65 -9.54
C VAL A 28 11.28 16.30 -9.24
N PHE A 29 10.32 16.86 -9.96
CA PHE A 29 8.89 16.66 -9.68
C PHE A 29 8.45 15.19 -9.82
N PRO A 30 8.81 14.45 -10.90
CA PRO A 30 8.57 13.00 -10.96
C PRO A 30 9.25 12.21 -9.84
N LEU A 31 10.47 12.58 -9.44
CA LEU A 31 11.18 11.94 -8.32
C LEU A 31 10.45 12.17 -6.99
N LEU A 32 9.94 13.38 -6.77
CA LEU A 32 9.17 13.72 -5.58
C LEU A 32 7.86 12.93 -5.54
N ILE A 33 7.10 12.91 -6.65
CA ILE A 33 5.86 12.12 -6.75
C ILE A 33 6.14 10.64 -6.48
N SER A 34 7.17 10.08 -7.13
CA SER A 34 7.56 8.69 -6.92
C SER A 34 7.90 8.41 -5.46
N THR A 35 8.67 9.30 -4.82
CA THR A 35 9.01 9.20 -3.39
C THR A 35 7.76 9.19 -2.52
N VAL A 36 6.83 10.11 -2.76
CA VAL A 36 5.58 10.21 -1.99
C VAL A 36 4.73 8.95 -2.21
N ILE A 37 4.50 8.51 -3.45
CA ILE A 37 3.72 7.31 -3.74
C ILE A 37 4.33 6.08 -3.06
N MET A 38 5.65 5.91 -3.15
CA MET A 38 6.34 4.79 -2.53
C MET A 38 6.30 4.85 -1.00
N LEU A 39 6.32 6.05 -0.42
CA LEU A 39 6.13 6.25 1.01
C LEU A 39 4.74 5.73 1.43
N PHE A 40 3.68 6.19 0.77
CA PHE A 40 2.32 5.72 1.04
C PHE A 40 2.16 4.21 0.79
N TYR A 41 2.80 3.67 -0.24
CA TYR A 41 2.78 2.25 -0.55
C TYR A 41 3.37 1.42 0.60
N PHE A 42 4.60 1.73 1.02
CA PHE A 42 5.26 0.95 2.08
C PHE A 42 4.58 1.11 3.44
N GLU A 43 3.98 2.26 3.72
CA GLU A 43 3.19 2.43 4.95
C GLU A 43 1.89 1.63 4.93
N LYS A 44 1.27 1.46 3.76
CA LYS A 44 0.06 0.65 3.61
C LYS A 44 0.37 -0.85 3.65
N TYR A 45 1.48 -1.27 3.05
CA TYR A 45 1.87 -2.67 2.86
C TYR A 45 3.15 -3.00 3.65
N ARG A 46 3.18 -2.65 4.95
CA ARG A 46 4.35 -2.85 5.83
C ARG A 46 4.81 -4.31 5.95
N ASP A 47 3.88 -5.24 5.78
CA ASP A 47 4.13 -6.68 5.87
C ASP A 47 4.66 -7.26 4.54
N GLU A 48 4.71 -6.46 3.46
CA GLU A 48 5.28 -6.85 2.17
C GLU A 48 6.75 -6.46 2.10
N ASP A 49 7.64 -7.45 2.05
CA ASP A 49 9.05 -7.20 1.75
C ASP A 49 9.22 -6.80 0.27
N PRO A 50 9.88 -5.66 -0.03
CA PRO A 50 10.13 -5.27 -1.41
C PRO A 50 11.00 -6.31 -2.11
N GLY A 51 10.48 -6.88 -3.19
CA GLY A 51 11.23 -7.82 -4.02
C GLY A 51 12.35 -7.15 -4.81
N TRP A 52 13.26 -7.96 -5.33
CA TRP A 52 14.42 -7.52 -6.12
C TRP A 52 14.08 -6.67 -7.34
N ASN A 53 12.93 -6.93 -7.98
CA ASN A 53 12.41 -6.11 -9.08
C ASN A 53 12.26 -4.63 -8.68
N THR A 54 11.86 -4.35 -7.44
CA THR A 54 11.74 -2.99 -6.91
C THR A 54 13.11 -2.33 -6.77
N TYR A 55 14.12 -3.05 -6.26
CA TYR A 55 15.48 -2.52 -6.12
C TYR A 55 16.13 -2.23 -7.49
N VAL A 56 15.92 -3.12 -8.47
CA VAL A 56 16.36 -2.91 -9.86
C VAL A 56 15.66 -1.69 -10.46
N ALA A 57 14.33 -1.58 -10.34
CA ALA A 57 13.56 -0.45 -10.85
C ALA A 57 14.01 0.89 -10.25
N ASN A 58 14.28 0.93 -8.94
CA ASN A 58 14.81 2.14 -8.30
C ASN A 58 16.21 2.48 -8.82
N SER A 59 17.08 1.48 -9.02
CA SER A 59 18.42 1.72 -9.56
C SER A 59 18.40 2.30 -10.98
N LEU A 60 17.39 1.93 -11.79
CA LEU A 60 17.17 2.53 -13.11
C LEU A 60 16.87 4.03 -13.01
N VAL A 61 16.18 4.48 -11.96
CA VAL A 61 15.92 5.91 -11.75
C VAL A 61 17.23 6.68 -11.60
N LEU A 62 18.17 6.20 -10.79
CA LEU A 62 19.48 6.84 -10.62
C LEU A 62 20.28 6.84 -11.93
N PHE A 63 20.20 5.77 -12.69
CA PHE A 63 20.84 5.65 -14.01
C PHE A 63 20.30 6.69 -15.00
N PHE A 64 18.98 6.83 -15.10
CA PHE A 64 18.37 7.86 -15.95
C PHE A 64 18.73 9.27 -15.50
N VAL A 65 18.77 9.52 -14.20
CA VAL A 65 19.22 10.80 -13.65
C VAL A 65 20.67 11.07 -14.07
N ALA A 66 21.58 10.11 -13.93
CA ALA A 66 22.97 10.27 -14.34
C ALA A 66 23.12 10.65 -15.83
N ILE A 67 22.33 10.01 -16.70
CA ILE A 67 22.26 10.36 -18.13
C ILE A 67 21.75 11.80 -18.32
N ILE A 68 20.72 12.20 -17.59
CA ILE A 68 20.19 13.58 -17.64
C ILE A 68 21.25 14.59 -17.21
N LEU A 69 22.05 14.31 -16.18
CA LEU A 69 23.14 15.18 -15.72
C LEU A 69 24.21 15.35 -16.82
N LEU A 70 24.65 14.24 -17.45
CA LEU A 70 25.61 14.29 -18.54
C LEU A 70 25.05 15.02 -19.79
N ARG A 71 23.75 14.87 -20.07
CA ARG A 71 23.07 15.60 -21.13
C ARG A 71 22.97 17.09 -20.82
N PHE A 72 22.73 17.47 -19.57
CA PHE A 72 22.72 18.88 -19.16
C PHE A 72 24.08 19.51 -19.43
N ILE A 73 25.17 18.89 -18.96
CA ILE A 73 26.54 19.37 -19.19
C ILE A 73 26.83 19.51 -20.68
N TYR A 74 26.45 18.52 -21.50
CA TYR A 74 26.61 18.58 -22.96
C TYR A 74 25.97 19.82 -23.59
N ARG A 75 24.83 20.27 -23.06
CA ARG A 75 24.03 21.37 -23.63
C ARG A 75 24.43 22.76 -23.14
N ILE A 76 25.29 22.87 -22.12
CA ILE A 76 25.73 24.17 -21.59
C ILE A 76 26.31 25.01 -22.74
N ASN A 77 25.79 26.22 -22.95
CA ASN A 77 26.24 27.14 -24.01
C ASN A 77 26.27 26.56 -25.45
N ASN A 78 25.57 25.44 -25.71
CA ASN A 78 25.58 24.71 -26.99
C ASN A 78 26.96 24.23 -27.48
N SER A 79 27.97 24.13 -26.60
CA SER A 79 29.33 23.71 -26.97
C SER A 79 29.53 22.18 -27.08
N GLY A 80 28.50 21.38 -26.81
CA GLY A 80 28.52 19.93 -26.99
C GLY A 80 29.55 19.23 -26.11
N ILE A 81 30.36 18.34 -26.71
CA ILE A 81 31.32 17.48 -26.00
C ILE A 81 32.44 18.28 -25.31
N VAL A 82 32.73 19.50 -25.78
CA VAL A 82 33.76 20.38 -25.20
C VAL A 82 33.42 20.75 -23.75
N ASN A 83 32.12 20.80 -23.40
CA ASN A 83 31.69 21.12 -22.05
C ASN A 83 32.16 20.11 -21.00
N TYR A 84 32.40 18.86 -21.37
CA TYR A 84 32.94 17.87 -20.44
C TYR A 84 34.33 18.25 -19.94
N GLY A 85 35.13 18.92 -20.78
CA GLY A 85 36.44 19.46 -20.40
C GLY A 85 36.36 20.82 -19.70
N LEU A 86 35.39 21.67 -20.07
CA LEU A 86 35.21 23.00 -19.46
C LEU A 86 34.62 22.93 -18.05
N TYR A 87 33.78 21.92 -17.78
CA TYR A 87 33.14 21.68 -16.47
C TYR A 87 33.60 20.33 -15.90
N PRO A 88 34.91 20.14 -15.64
CA PRO A 88 35.47 18.83 -15.35
C PRO A 88 34.92 18.24 -14.05
N VAL A 89 34.68 19.05 -13.02
CA VAL A 89 34.20 18.54 -11.74
C VAL A 89 32.75 18.04 -11.83
N ARG A 90 31.86 18.79 -12.49
CA ARG A 90 30.47 18.36 -12.72
C ARG A 90 30.41 17.08 -13.56
N THR A 91 31.31 16.99 -14.53
CA THR A 91 31.47 15.83 -15.41
C THR A 91 31.91 14.60 -14.63
N VAL A 92 33.00 14.71 -13.86
CA VAL A 92 33.50 13.62 -13.01
C VAL A 92 32.44 13.18 -12.01
N PHE A 93 31.77 14.12 -11.35
CA PHE A 93 30.69 13.81 -10.41
C PHE A 93 29.54 13.05 -11.10
N SER A 94 29.07 13.53 -12.25
CA SER A 94 28.01 12.86 -13.02
C SER A 94 28.42 11.45 -13.47
N PHE A 95 29.68 11.24 -13.86
CA PHE A 95 30.23 9.92 -14.17
C PHE A 95 30.30 9.00 -12.95
N ILE A 96 30.66 9.53 -11.77
CA ILE A 96 30.63 8.74 -10.53
C ILE A 96 29.20 8.27 -10.25
N ILE A 97 28.19 9.14 -10.37
CA ILE A 97 26.78 8.76 -10.20
C ILE A 97 26.37 7.71 -11.24
N LEU A 98 26.81 7.86 -12.50
CA LEU A 98 26.57 6.85 -13.54
C LEU A 98 27.16 5.49 -13.17
N ILE A 99 28.43 5.44 -12.77
CA ILE A 99 29.11 4.21 -12.36
C ILE A 99 28.39 3.57 -11.16
N ILE A 100 28.07 4.36 -10.13
CA ILE A 100 27.32 3.88 -8.96
C ILE A 100 25.98 3.29 -9.39
N SER A 101 25.24 3.96 -10.28
CA SER A 101 23.94 3.46 -10.75
C SER A 101 24.06 2.14 -11.54
N ILE A 102 25.09 1.99 -12.36
CA ILE A 102 25.38 0.75 -13.11
C ILE A 102 25.75 -0.37 -12.13
N MET A 103 26.59 -0.08 -11.12
CA MET A 103 26.95 -1.06 -10.10
C MET A 103 25.74 -1.50 -9.29
N LEU A 104 24.87 -0.58 -8.87
CA LEU A 104 23.62 -0.90 -8.17
C LEU A 104 22.68 -1.74 -9.04
N LEU A 105 22.52 -1.39 -10.32
CA LEU A 105 21.74 -2.18 -11.27
C LEU A 105 22.27 -3.61 -11.37
N PHE A 106 23.58 -3.77 -11.58
CA PHE A 106 24.23 -5.07 -11.69
C PHE A 106 24.08 -5.89 -10.41
N PHE A 107 24.38 -5.31 -9.25
CA PHE A 107 24.28 -6.01 -7.97
C PHE A 107 22.84 -6.40 -7.63
N ASN A 108 21.85 -5.55 -7.92
CA ASN A 108 20.45 -5.87 -7.69
C ASN A 108 19.93 -6.91 -8.69
N PHE A 109 20.36 -6.86 -9.95
CA PHE A 109 19.95 -7.84 -10.96
C PHE A 109 20.53 -9.24 -10.68
N GLN A 110 21.77 -9.32 -10.20
CA GLN A 110 22.43 -10.58 -9.85
C GLN A 110 22.15 -11.02 -8.40
N HIS A 111 21.38 -10.24 -7.63
CA HIS A 111 21.14 -10.48 -6.20
C HIS A 111 22.45 -10.65 -5.40
N PHE A 112 23.50 -9.92 -5.78
CA PHE A 112 24.86 -10.11 -5.24
C PHE A 112 25.02 -9.60 -3.80
N LEU A 113 24.28 -8.55 -3.43
CA LEU A 113 24.32 -7.97 -2.08
C LEU A 113 23.36 -8.69 -1.13
N PRO A 114 23.64 -8.76 0.18
CA PRO A 114 22.65 -9.14 1.18
C PRO A 114 21.41 -8.24 1.08
N GLU A 115 20.22 -8.83 1.22
CA GLU A 115 18.95 -8.12 1.02
C GLU A 115 18.82 -6.86 1.87
N LYS A 116 19.28 -6.88 3.13
CA LYS A 116 19.27 -5.71 4.02
C LYS A 116 20.08 -4.54 3.46
N ILE A 117 21.23 -4.83 2.84
CA ILE A 117 22.09 -3.81 2.23
C ILE A 117 21.43 -3.32 0.94
N ALA A 118 20.98 -4.24 0.08
CA ALA A 118 20.26 -3.90 -1.16
C ALA A 118 19.06 -3.00 -0.89
N ARG A 119 18.27 -3.33 0.15
CA ARG A 119 17.13 -2.54 0.62
C ARG A 119 17.54 -1.14 1.07
N ALA A 120 18.62 -1.01 1.84
CA ALA A 120 19.07 0.29 2.33
C ALA A 120 19.58 1.20 1.21
N VAL A 121 20.42 0.68 0.31
CA VAL A 121 21.06 1.48 -0.75
C VAL A 121 20.15 1.71 -1.96
N SER A 122 19.21 0.79 -2.21
CA SER A 122 18.31 0.82 -3.37
C SER A 122 16.86 1.12 -2.98
N SER A 123 16.61 1.59 -1.74
CA SER A 123 15.28 2.07 -1.38
C SER A 123 14.91 3.27 -2.26
N PRO A 124 13.63 3.46 -2.61
CA PRO A 124 13.21 4.64 -3.37
C PRO A 124 13.62 5.93 -2.67
N LEU A 125 13.57 5.94 -1.33
CA LEU A 125 13.99 7.08 -0.51
C LEU A 125 15.47 7.42 -0.73
N THR A 126 16.37 6.46 -0.52
CA THR A 126 17.82 6.68 -0.67
C THR A 126 18.15 7.09 -2.09
N VAL A 127 17.62 6.38 -3.09
CA VAL A 127 17.91 6.64 -4.49
C VAL A 127 17.40 8.00 -4.94
N ASN A 128 16.15 8.35 -4.62
CA ASN A 128 15.57 9.63 -5.03
C ASN A 128 16.25 10.81 -4.31
N LEU A 129 16.68 10.65 -3.05
CA LEU A 129 17.44 11.68 -2.34
C LEU A 129 18.83 11.89 -2.95
N VAL A 130 19.57 10.80 -3.23
CA VAL A 130 20.88 10.90 -3.90
C VAL A 130 20.72 11.53 -5.29
N ALA A 131 19.70 11.12 -6.05
CA ALA A 131 19.37 11.71 -7.34
C ALA A 131 19.09 13.21 -7.21
N TYR A 132 18.26 13.62 -6.26
CA TYR A 132 17.94 15.04 -6.02
C TYR A 132 19.19 15.86 -5.69
N ILE A 133 20.05 15.39 -4.77
CA ILE A 133 21.31 16.05 -4.43
C ILE A 133 22.23 16.17 -5.65
N ALA A 134 22.31 15.11 -6.47
CA ALA A 134 23.12 15.13 -7.67
C ALA A 134 22.59 16.14 -8.71
N ILE A 135 21.27 16.23 -8.88
CA ILE A 135 20.63 17.20 -9.77
C ILE A 135 20.94 18.63 -9.32
N ILE A 136 20.63 19.00 -8.08
CA ILE A 136 20.84 20.38 -7.62
C ILE A 136 22.31 20.79 -7.66
N TYR A 137 23.24 19.87 -7.41
CA TYR A 137 24.67 20.16 -7.48
C TYR A 137 25.16 20.36 -8.91
N VAL A 138 24.77 19.49 -9.86
CA VAL A 138 25.24 19.63 -11.26
C VAL A 138 24.58 20.81 -11.97
N PHE A 139 23.33 21.10 -11.64
CA PHE A 139 22.61 22.26 -12.17
C PHE A 139 23.03 23.58 -11.51
N SER A 140 23.74 23.56 -10.38
CA SER A 140 24.22 24.80 -9.76
C SER A 140 25.50 25.29 -10.44
N ASP A 141 25.63 26.61 -10.51
CA ASP A 141 26.87 27.25 -10.97
C ASP A 141 27.91 27.45 -9.87
N SER A 142 27.85 26.63 -8.83
CA SER A 142 28.68 26.78 -7.65
C SER A 142 30.09 26.24 -7.86
N GLU A 143 31.07 26.94 -7.29
CA GLU A 143 32.43 26.44 -7.16
C GLU A 143 32.50 25.32 -6.12
N ASN A 144 33.46 24.41 -6.29
CA ASN A 144 33.60 23.23 -5.44
C ASN A 144 34.33 23.57 -4.15
N THR A 145 33.61 24.19 -3.22
CA THR A 145 34.11 24.54 -1.90
C THR A 145 33.57 23.58 -0.84
N PHE A 146 34.24 23.52 0.30
CA PHE A 146 33.75 22.76 1.46
C PHE A 146 32.38 23.27 1.96
N SER A 147 32.08 24.55 1.75
CA SER A 147 30.78 25.14 2.09
C SER A 147 29.64 24.61 1.20
N VAL A 148 29.90 24.32 -0.08
CA VAL A 148 28.92 23.66 -0.97
C VAL A 148 28.63 22.23 -0.52
N PHE A 149 29.67 21.43 -0.25
CA PHE A 149 29.50 20.07 0.25
C PHE A 149 28.69 20.04 1.55
N SER A 150 29.03 20.91 2.51
CA SER A 150 28.32 21.01 3.79
C SER A 150 26.85 21.40 3.61
N ALA A 151 26.54 22.34 2.70
CA ALA A 151 25.17 22.72 2.40
C ALA A 151 24.36 21.56 1.78
N LEU A 152 24.94 20.81 0.83
CA LEU A 152 24.28 19.64 0.24
C LEU A 152 24.02 18.54 1.28
N LEU A 153 24.98 18.28 2.17
CA LEU A 153 24.81 17.33 3.26
C LEU A 153 23.70 17.75 4.23
N LEU A 154 23.62 19.04 4.57
CA LEU A 154 22.54 19.57 5.40
C LEU A 154 21.17 19.41 4.74
N ILE A 155 21.06 19.67 3.42
CA ILE A 155 19.83 19.43 2.66
C ILE A 155 19.46 17.95 2.70
N PHE A 156 20.42 17.06 2.49
CA PHE A 156 20.20 15.61 2.54
C PHE A 156 19.65 15.16 3.89
N ILE A 157 20.28 15.60 4.99
CA ILE A 157 19.82 15.30 6.35
C ILE A 157 18.44 15.89 6.61
N LEU A 158 18.21 17.15 6.23
CA LEU A 158 16.93 17.82 6.39
C LEU A 158 15.80 17.08 5.68
N LEU A 159 16.03 16.63 4.45
CA LEU A 159 15.03 15.86 3.70
C LEU A 159 14.74 14.50 4.35
N ILE A 160 15.74 13.81 4.89
CA ILE A 160 15.52 12.58 5.67
C ILE A 160 14.63 12.86 6.88
N VAL A 161 14.90 13.94 7.61
CA VAL A 161 14.10 14.35 8.78
C VAL A 161 12.66 14.64 8.35
N ILE A 162 12.45 15.45 7.31
CA ILE A 162 11.11 15.79 6.79
C ILE A 162 10.36 14.52 6.37
N LEU A 163 10.99 13.62 5.62
CA LEU A 163 10.34 12.41 5.14
C LEU A 163 9.99 11.45 6.28
N ASN A 164 10.83 11.37 7.32
CA ASN A 164 10.50 10.62 8.52
C ASN A 164 9.37 11.27 9.34
N LEU A 165 9.30 12.60 9.40
CA LEU A 165 8.18 13.30 10.05
C LEU A 165 6.85 13.05 9.33
N ILE A 166 6.86 12.96 7.99
CA ILE A 166 5.66 12.65 7.19
C ILE A 166 5.18 11.21 7.43
N LYS A 167 6.07 10.25 7.73
CA LYS A 167 5.67 8.86 8.00
C LYS A 167 4.79 8.72 9.24
N ILE A 168 5.05 9.50 10.28
CA ILE A 168 4.33 9.42 11.57
C ILE A 168 2.80 9.55 11.41
N PRO A 169 2.25 10.63 10.82
CA PRO A 169 0.80 10.74 10.63
C PRO A 169 0.24 9.73 9.62
N LEU A 170 1.05 9.30 8.63
CA LEU A 170 0.63 8.28 7.68
C LEU A 170 0.42 6.93 8.36
N GLU A 171 1.33 6.53 9.24
CA GLU A 171 1.23 5.32 10.07
C GLU A 171 -0.06 5.32 10.88
N GLU A 172 -0.32 6.41 11.62
CA GLU A 172 -1.52 6.53 12.45
C GLU A 172 -2.80 6.43 11.60
N MET A 173 -2.82 7.09 10.44
CA MET A 173 -3.94 7.03 9.51
C MET A 173 -4.21 5.58 9.05
N PHE A 174 -3.18 4.83 8.66
CA PHE A 174 -3.36 3.45 8.19
C PHE A 174 -3.77 2.48 9.30
N ILE A 175 -3.23 2.65 10.52
CA ILE A 175 -3.67 1.87 11.69
C ILE A 175 -5.15 2.11 11.97
N ASN A 176 -5.59 3.37 11.91
CA ASN A 176 -7.00 3.73 12.13
C ASN A 176 -7.92 3.21 11.02
N LEU A 177 -7.47 3.20 9.77
CA LEU A 177 -8.18 2.59 8.65
C LEU A 177 -8.32 1.07 8.81
N LYS A 178 -7.26 0.37 9.25
CA LYS A 178 -7.30 -1.08 9.51
C LYS A 178 -8.29 -1.41 10.62
N LYS A 179 -8.22 -0.72 11.76
CA LYS A 179 -9.18 -0.87 12.87
C LYS A 179 -10.63 -0.62 12.45
N SER A 180 -10.86 0.40 11.62
CA SER A 180 -12.20 0.72 11.10
C SER A 180 -12.75 -0.41 10.22
N LYS A 181 -11.92 -1.00 9.35
CA LYS A 181 -12.32 -2.14 8.52
C LYS A 181 -12.61 -3.40 9.34
N GLU A 182 -11.75 -3.74 10.29
CA GLU A 182 -11.96 -4.88 11.20
C GLU A 182 -13.27 -4.73 11.99
N LYS A 183 -13.56 -3.52 12.47
CA LYS A 183 -14.84 -3.21 13.13
C LYS A 183 -16.05 -3.40 12.20
N GLU A 184 -15.94 -2.96 10.95
CA GLU A 184 -17.00 -3.14 9.95
C GLU A 184 -17.27 -4.62 9.65
N GLU A 185 -16.22 -5.44 9.53
CA GLU A 185 -16.33 -6.89 9.34
C GLU A 185 -16.98 -7.58 10.54
N VAL A 186 -16.55 -7.24 11.76
CA VAL A 186 -17.18 -7.75 12.98
C VAL A 186 -18.66 -7.36 13.05
N ASP A 187 -19.02 -6.13 12.70
CA ASP A 187 -20.41 -5.67 12.66
C ASP A 187 -21.24 -6.42 11.60
N LYS A 188 -20.66 -6.74 10.44
CA LYS A 188 -21.29 -7.60 9.42
C LYS A 188 -21.56 -9.00 9.96
N ILE A 189 -20.57 -9.63 10.59
CA ILE A 189 -20.71 -10.96 11.21
C ILE A 189 -21.78 -10.95 12.31
N LEU A 190 -21.81 -9.92 13.17
CA LEU A 190 -22.80 -9.78 14.23
C LEU A 190 -24.22 -9.58 13.68
N LYS A 191 -24.39 -8.78 12.63
CA LYS A 191 -25.69 -8.61 11.93
C LYS A 191 -26.15 -9.92 11.32
N GLU A 192 -25.26 -10.67 10.68
CA GLU A 192 -25.59 -11.96 10.08
C GLU A 192 -25.94 -13.02 11.12
N LYS A 193 -25.18 -13.10 12.23
CA LYS A 193 -25.52 -13.95 13.38
C LYS A 193 -26.92 -13.65 13.92
N LYS A 194 -27.27 -12.37 14.08
CA LYS A 194 -28.62 -11.94 14.51
C LYS A 194 -29.71 -12.37 13.51
N ARG A 195 -29.45 -12.34 12.20
CA ARG A 195 -30.38 -12.82 11.17
C ARG A 195 -30.59 -14.33 11.26
N ILE A 196 -29.51 -15.10 11.37
CA ILE A 196 -29.56 -16.56 11.54
C ILE A 196 -30.32 -16.95 12.81
N GLU A 197 -30.09 -16.25 13.93
CA GLU A 197 -30.83 -16.51 15.18
C GLU A 197 -32.33 -16.23 15.03
N LYS A 198 -32.72 -15.17 14.33
CA LYS A 198 -34.14 -14.88 14.02
C LYS A 198 -34.74 -15.97 13.14
N ALA A 199 -34.07 -16.37 12.06
CA ALA A 199 -34.51 -17.44 11.17
C ALA A 199 -34.65 -18.78 11.91
N LYS A 200 -33.70 -19.14 12.79
CA LYS A 200 -33.79 -20.33 13.64
C LYS A 200 -35.01 -20.29 14.56
N LYS A 201 -35.32 -19.13 15.15
CA LYS A 201 -36.52 -18.95 15.99
C LYS A 201 -37.81 -19.10 15.17
N GLU A 202 -37.85 -18.57 13.95
CA GLU A 202 -38.99 -18.69 13.03
C GLU A 202 -39.21 -20.14 12.59
N LEU A 203 -38.16 -20.84 12.13
CA LEU A 203 -38.22 -22.26 11.79
C LEU A 203 -38.68 -23.13 12.96
N LYS A 204 -38.21 -22.83 14.19
CA LYS A 204 -38.67 -23.53 15.40
C LYS A 204 -40.17 -23.29 15.67
N LYS A 205 -40.68 -22.07 15.41
CA LYS A 205 -42.11 -21.75 15.53
C LYS A 205 -42.93 -22.47 14.45
N GLU A 206 -42.46 -22.49 13.21
CA GLU A 206 -43.11 -23.19 12.09
C GLU A 206 -43.14 -24.70 12.30
N GLY A 207 -42.02 -25.30 12.74
CA GLY A 207 -41.95 -26.72 13.09
C GLY A 207 -42.95 -27.09 14.18
N LYS A 208 -43.08 -26.27 15.23
CA LYS A 208 -44.12 -26.45 16.27
C LYS A 208 -45.53 -26.35 15.70
N LYS A 209 -45.81 -25.39 14.82
CA LYS A 209 -47.11 -25.23 14.15
C LYS A 209 -47.47 -26.46 13.30
N LYS A 210 -46.53 -26.94 12.47
CA LYS A 210 -46.69 -28.16 11.65
C LYS A 210 -46.95 -29.39 12.51
N MET A 211 -46.16 -29.59 13.58
CA MET A 211 -46.35 -30.70 14.53
C MET A 211 -47.75 -30.67 15.18
N ASN A 212 -48.22 -29.50 15.62
CA ASN A 212 -49.55 -29.35 16.20
C ASN A 212 -50.67 -29.65 15.18
N TYR A 213 -50.47 -29.25 13.92
CA TYR A 213 -51.40 -29.57 12.83
C TYR A 213 -51.50 -31.08 12.58
N ILE A 214 -50.36 -31.79 12.52
CA ILE A 214 -50.31 -33.25 12.36
C ILE A 214 -51.07 -33.95 13.50
N LYS A 215 -50.79 -33.59 14.77
CA LYS A 215 -51.51 -34.14 15.94
C LYS A 215 -53.03 -33.94 15.87
N LYS A 216 -53.47 -32.79 15.36
CA LYS A 216 -54.90 -32.49 15.17
C LYS A 216 -55.54 -33.37 14.10
N GLN A 217 -54.83 -33.65 13.01
CA GLN A 217 -55.28 -34.55 11.95
C GLN A 217 -55.33 -36.01 12.44
N GLU A 218 -54.31 -36.49 13.13
CA GLU A 218 -54.30 -37.83 13.73
C GLU A 218 -55.48 -38.04 14.68
N LYS A 219 -55.78 -37.05 15.54
CA LYS A 219 -56.94 -37.10 16.44
C LYS A 219 -58.27 -37.16 15.68
N LYS A 220 -58.41 -36.41 14.58
CA LYS A 220 -59.59 -36.48 13.69
C LYS A 220 -59.73 -37.86 13.05
N ILE A 221 -58.64 -38.41 12.53
CA ILE A 221 -58.62 -39.75 11.91
C ILE A 221 -59.01 -40.81 12.95
N LYS A 222 -58.42 -40.78 14.15
CA LYS A 222 -58.75 -41.70 15.26
C LYS A 222 -60.21 -41.62 15.66
N ASN A 223 -60.76 -40.41 15.80
CA ASN A 223 -62.18 -40.20 16.12
C ASN A 223 -63.11 -40.73 15.01
N ASN A 224 -62.76 -40.52 13.73
CA ASN A 224 -63.52 -41.06 12.61
C ASN A 224 -63.48 -42.60 12.59
N HIS A 225 -62.35 -43.23 12.89
CA HIS A 225 -62.25 -44.69 13.03
C HIS A 225 -63.09 -45.22 14.18
N LEU A 226 -63.05 -44.59 15.35
CA LEU A 226 -63.88 -44.95 16.51
C LEU A 226 -65.38 -44.82 16.19
N LYS A 227 -65.79 -43.74 15.52
CA LYS A 227 -67.17 -43.54 15.09
C LYS A 227 -67.61 -44.64 14.13
N LYS A 228 -66.83 -44.94 13.08
CA LYS A 228 -67.11 -46.04 12.14
C LYS A 228 -67.16 -47.42 12.84
N ALA A 229 -66.27 -47.67 13.80
CA ALA A 229 -66.28 -48.91 14.59
C ALA A 229 -67.57 -49.02 15.43
N SER A 230 -67.98 -47.94 16.10
CA SER A 230 -69.22 -47.90 16.88
C SER A 230 -70.47 -48.08 16.01
N GLU A 231 -70.46 -47.54 14.79
CA GLU A 231 -71.54 -47.73 13.81
C GLU A 231 -71.60 -49.19 13.34
N LYS A 232 -70.45 -49.79 13.02
CA LYS A 232 -70.36 -51.23 12.69
C LYS A 232 -70.88 -52.10 13.84
N GLU A 233 -70.50 -51.81 15.08
CA GLU A 233 -70.95 -52.57 16.25
C GLU A 233 -72.48 -52.44 16.45
N LYS A 234 -73.04 -51.24 16.26
CA LYS A 234 -74.49 -51.03 16.25
C LYS A 234 -75.18 -51.83 15.15
N GLN A 235 -74.60 -51.88 13.94
CA GLN A 235 -75.13 -52.69 12.84
C GLN A 235 -75.06 -54.19 13.14
N THR A 236 -73.95 -54.69 13.70
CA THR A 236 -73.83 -56.11 14.09
C THR A 236 -74.82 -56.48 15.19
N LYS A 237 -75.03 -55.60 16.19
CA LYS A 237 -76.07 -55.80 17.22
C LYS A 237 -77.47 -55.85 16.61
N LYS A 238 -77.80 -54.99 15.64
CA LYS A 238 -79.08 -55.03 14.91
C LYS A 238 -79.25 -56.36 14.14
N LEU A 239 -78.22 -56.79 13.41
CA LEU A 239 -78.18 -58.06 12.69
C LEU A 239 -78.39 -59.27 13.62
N LYS A 240 -77.66 -59.33 14.74
CA LYS A 240 -77.84 -60.38 15.76
C LYS A 240 -79.26 -60.42 16.32
N LYS A 241 -79.88 -59.26 16.56
CA LYS A 241 -81.29 -59.18 16.99
C LYS A 241 -82.27 -59.67 15.90
N ALA A 242 -81.99 -59.40 14.63
CA ALA A 242 -82.81 -59.88 13.52
C ALA A 242 -82.71 -61.41 13.35
N ILE A 243 -81.52 -61.98 13.51
CA ILE A 243 -81.29 -63.44 13.44
C ILE A 243 -82.02 -64.15 14.59
N LYS A 244 -82.00 -63.61 15.82
CA LYS A 244 -82.73 -64.19 16.98
C LYS A 244 -84.27 -64.16 16.86
N LYS A 245 -84.83 -63.44 15.89
CA LYS A 245 -86.28 -63.34 15.66
C LYS A 245 -86.78 -64.26 14.53
N LYS A 246 -85.89 -64.93 13.82
CA LYS A 246 -86.21 -66.05 12.93
C LYS A 246 -86.07 -67.35 13.71
#